data_AF-A0A374U561-F1
#
_entry.id   AF-A0A374U561-F1
#
_cell.length_a   1.000
_cell.length_b   1.000
_cell.length_c   1.000
_cell.angle_alpha   90.00
_cell.angle_beta   90.00
_cell.angle_gamma   90.00
#
_symmetry.space_group_name_H-M   'P 1'
#
loop_
_entity.id
_entity.type
_entity.pdbx_description
1 polymer ?
#
loop_
_entity_poly.entity_id
_entity_poly.type
_entity_poly.pdbx_seq_one_letter_code
_entity_poly.pdbx_strand_id
1 'polypeptide(L)'
;MRGDERTLAYMAKRKSDGKTKREIMRCLKRFTAREVYPTLRRPMRLKYARGSILADMRKSLRLTQKQVARELNVPNVRLSEIEREVCPHEEIRREYDRYLNAKMSSDKGLDSL
;
A
#
# COMPACT_ATOMS: atom_id res chain seq x y z
N MET A 1 11.63 0.06 -18.82
CA MET A 1 10.60 0.64 -19.72
C MET A 1 11.01 0.72 -21.21
N ARG A 2 12.25 0.38 -21.61
CA ARG A 2 12.70 0.46 -23.02
C ARG A 2 12.02 -0.54 -23.99
N GLY A 3 11.29 -1.54 -23.48
CA GLY A 3 10.59 -2.56 -24.27
C GLY A 3 9.14 -2.77 -23.86
N ASP A 4 8.52 -1.81 -23.17
CA ASP A 4 7.09 -1.87 -22.86
C ASP A 4 6.29 -1.53 -24.13
N GLU A 5 5.46 -2.47 -24.60
CA GLU A 5 4.68 -2.33 -25.84
C GLU A 5 3.76 -1.11 -25.83
N ARG A 6 3.16 -0.80 -24.67
CA ARG A 6 2.29 0.39 -24.51
C ARG A 6 3.08 1.68 -24.74
N THR A 7 4.30 1.75 -24.23
CA THR A 7 5.20 2.90 -24.43
C THR A 7 5.61 3.03 -25.90
N LEU A 8 5.92 1.92 -26.57
CA LEU A 8 6.29 1.90 -28.00
C LEU A 8 5.13 2.34 -28.90
N ALA A 9 3.93 1.82 -28.67
CA ALA A 9 2.72 2.22 -29.40
C ALA A 9 2.40 3.71 -29.20
N TYR A 10 2.54 4.22 -27.98
CA TYR A 10 2.40 5.64 -27.69
C TYR A 10 3.45 6.49 -28.44
N MET A 11 4.71 6.07 -28.44
CA MET A 11 5.77 6.77 -29.18
C MET A 11 5.49 6.80 -30.68
N ALA A 12 5.05 5.68 -31.28
CA ALA A 12 4.69 5.59 -32.69
C ALA A 12 3.53 6.55 -33.03
N LYS A 13 2.47 6.55 -32.22
CA LYS A 13 1.34 7.48 -32.37
C LYS A 13 1.77 8.94 -32.28
N ARG A 14 2.58 9.32 -31.27
CA ARG A 14 3.02 10.72 -31.14
C ARG A 14 3.97 11.12 -32.27
N LYS A 15 4.74 10.18 -32.80
CA LYS A 15 5.57 10.41 -33.99
C LYS A 15 4.70 10.65 -35.23
N SER A 16 3.60 9.92 -35.42
CA SER A 16 2.64 10.20 -36.51
C SER A 16 1.90 11.53 -36.33
N ASP A 17 1.68 11.98 -35.09
CA ASP A 17 1.14 13.31 -34.78
C ASP A 17 2.15 14.46 -35.08
N GLY A 18 3.32 14.16 -35.67
CA GLY A 18 4.35 15.16 -35.99
C GLY A 18 5.19 15.62 -34.80
N LYS A 19 5.11 14.96 -33.64
CA LYS A 19 5.90 15.36 -32.46
C LYS A 19 7.36 14.98 -32.60
N THR A 20 8.22 15.88 -32.17
CA THR A 20 9.66 15.63 -32.09
C THR A 20 9.99 14.62 -30.99
N LYS A 21 11.12 13.91 -31.13
CA LYS A 21 11.61 12.98 -30.10
C LYS A 21 11.69 13.62 -28.72
N ARG A 22 12.09 14.89 -28.62
CA ARG A 22 12.17 15.63 -27.35
C ARG A 22 10.80 15.84 -26.71
N GLU A 23 9.78 16.20 -27.49
CA GLU A 23 8.41 16.34 -26.99
C GLU A 23 7.83 15.01 -26.53
N ILE A 24 8.04 13.95 -27.29
CA ILE A 24 7.59 12.59 -26.93
C ILE A 24 8.21 12.17 -25.60
N MET A 25 9.54 12.32 -25.46
CA MET A 25 10.24 12.01 -24.21
C MET A 25 9.75 12.88 -23.04
N ARG A 26 9.44 14.16 -23.27
CA ARG A 26 8.86 15.04 -22.24
C ARG A 26 7.48 14.54 -21.79
N CYS A 27 6.61 14.14 -22.71
CA CYS A 27 5.31 13.55 -22.40
C CYS A 27 5.44 12.26 -21.58
N LEU A 28 6.34 11.35 -21.99
CA LEU A 28 6.60 10.10 -21.27
C LEU A 28 7.10 10.34 -19.85
N LYS A 29 8.12 11.20 -19.67
CA LYS A 29 8.63 11.55 -18.34
C LYS A 29 7.54 12.12 -17.43
N ARG A 30 6.70 13.02 -17.97
CA ARG A 30 5.57 13.60 -17.21
C ARG A 30 4.54 12.54 -16.85
N PHE A 31 4.25 11.61 -17.76
CA PHE A 31 3.33 10.51 -17.50
C PHE A 31 3.86 9.61 -16.37
N THR A 32 5.08 9.11 -16.47
CA THR A 32 5.72 8.30 -15.42
C THR A 32 5.77 9.05 -14.08
N ALA A 33 6.13 10.34 -14.09
CA ALA A 33 6.14 11.14 -12.88
C ALA A 33 4.74 11.25 -12.23
N ARG A 34 3.68 11.41 -13.01
CA ARG A 34 2.29 11.45 -12.49
C ARG A 34 1.85 10.13 -11.90
N GLU A 35 2.31 9.00 -12.43
CA GLU A 35 2.00 7.68 -11.87
C GLU A 35 2.77 7.42 -10.58
N VAL A 36 4.06 7.78 -10.53
CA VAL A 36 4.94 7.48 -9.39
C VAL A 36 4.76 8.48 -8.24
N TYR A 37 4.42 9.73 -8.52
CA TYR A 37 4.36 10.79 -7.50
C TYR A 37 3.36 10.52 -6.34
N PRO A 38 2.10 10.08 -6.58
CA PRO A 38 1.18 9.77 -5.48
C PRO A 38 1.69 8.68 -4.55
N THR A 39 2.42 7.72 -5.13
CA THR A 39 3.03 6.59 -4.44
C THR A 39 4.20 7.05 -3.56
N LEU A 40 5.07 7.91 -4.08
CA LEU A 40 6.15 8.53 -3.29
C LEU A 40 5.62 9.39 -2.14
N ARG A 41 4.48 10.06 -2.32
CA ARG A 41 3.86 10.87 -1.26
C ARG A 41 3.26 10.04 -0.13
N ARG A 42 3.03 8.75 -0.31
CA ARG A 42 2.40 7.87 0.68
C ARG A 42 3.20 6.56 0.80
N PRO A 43 4.46 6.63 1.29
CA PRO A 43 5.37 5.47 1.31
C PRO A 43 4.82 4.30 2.13
N MET A 44 3.98 4.57 3.14
CA MET A 44 3.33 3.52 3.93
C MET A 44 2.49 2.56 3.10
N ARG A 45 1.84 3.04 2.03
CA ARG A 45 1.00 2.19 1.18
C ARG A 45 1.80 1.22 0.31
N LEU A 46 3.11 1.43 0.19
CA LEU A 46 4.02 0.51 -0.50
C LEU A 46 4.61 -0.53 0.44
N LYS A 47 4.87 -0.14 1.69
CA LYS A 47 5.53 -1.01 2.66
C LYS A 47 4.56 -1.90 3.43
N TYR A 48 3.34 -1.43 3.70
CA TYR A 48 2.40 -2.10 4.60
C TYR A 48 1.02 -2.23 3.97
N ALA A 49 0.28 -3.26 4.40
CA ALA A 49 -1.12 -3.43 4.02
C ALA A 49 -1.95 -2.20 4.43
N ARG A 50 -3.00 -1.88 3.65
CA ARG A 50 -3.89 -0.74 3.95
C ARG A 50 -4.55 -0.91 5.32
N GLY A 51 -4.80 0.19 6.01
CA GLY A 51 -5.46 0.21 7.31
C GLY A 51 -6.81 -0.52 7.32
N SER A 52 -7.57 -0.44 6.23
CA SER A 52 -8.82 -1.19 6.06
C SER A 52 -8.60 -2.72 6.09
N ILE A 53 -7.53 -3.20 5.47
CA ILE A 53 -7.19 -4.63 5.44
C ILE A 53 -6.83 -5.11 6.85
N LEU A 54 -6.02 -4.33 7.59
CA LEU A 54 -5.69 -4.64 8.98
C LEU A 54 -6.95 -4.66 9.87
N ALA A 55 -7.88 -3.74 9.65
CA ALA A 55 -9.16 -3.72 10.37
C ALA A 55 -10.00 -4.96 10.06
N ASP A 56 -10.04 -5.41 8.81
CA ASP A 56 -10.80 -6.59 8.40
C ASP A 56 -10.17 -7.88 8.93
N MET A 57 -8.84 -8.02 8.89
CA MET A 57 -8.11 -9.12 9.52
C MET A 57 -8.34 -9.17 11.04
N ARG A 58 -8.31 -8.01 11.71
CA ARG A 58 -8.59 -7.94 13.14
C ARG A 58 -10.01 -8.40 13.46
N LYS A 59 -10.99 -7.97 12.65
CA LYS A 59 -12.39 -8.37 12.81
C LYS A 59 -12.60 -9.87 12.53
N SER A 60 -11.94 -10.46 11.53
CA SER A 60 -12.06 -11.90 11.26
C SER A 60 -11.53 -12.74 12.42
N LEU A 61 -10.46 -12.27 13.08
CA LEU A 61 -9.93 -12.84 14.32
C LEU A 61 -10.77 -12.49 15.58
N ARG A 62 -11.90 -11.80 15.42
CA ARG A 62 -12.79 -11.35 16.51
C ARG A 62 -12.09 -10.50 17.59
N LEU A 63 -11.07 -9.75 17.20
CA LEU A 63 -10.31 -8.88 18.09
C LEU A 63 -10.84 -7.44 18.05
N THR A 64 -10.83 -6.77 19.20
CA THR A 64 -11.12 -5.33 19.31
C THR A 64 -9.84 -4.51 19.20
N GLN A 65 -9.93 -3.25 18.77
CA GLN A 65 -8.79 -2.33 18.79
C GLN A 65 -8.20 -2.22 20.21
N LYS A 66 -9.03 -2.19 21.25
CA LYS A 66 -8.57 -2.10 22.64
C LYS A 66 -7.74 -3.31 23.09
N GLN A 67 -8.09 -4.52 22.64
CA GLN A 67 -7.33 -5.73 22.95
C GLN A 67 -5.97 -5.71 22.27
N VAL A 68 -5.92 -5.42 20.97
CA VAL A 68 -4.65 -5.37 20.25
C VAL A 68 -3.75 -4.24 20.78
N ALA A 69 -4.34 -3.08 21.09
CA ALA A 69 -3.60 -1.95 21.64
C ALA A 69 -2.95 -2.30 22.99
N ARG A 70 -3.64 -3.08 23.84
CA ARG A 70 -3.09 -3.57 25.11
C ARG A 70 -1.92 -4.52 24.88
N GLU A 71 -2.08 -5.47 23.96
CA GLU A 71 -1.05 -6.46 23.64
C GLU A 71 0.22 -5.81 23.08
N LEU A 72 0.06 -4.81 22.22
CA LEU A 72 1.16 -4.04 21.65
C LEU A 72 1.70 -2.93 22.56
N ASN A 73 1.11 -2.75 23.75
CA ASN A 73 1.42 -1.67 24.68
C ASN A 73 1.39 -0.27 24.03
N VAL A 74 0.34 0.01 23.25
CA VAL A 74 0.14 1.31 22.59
C VAL A 74 -1.23 1.91 22.92
N PRO A 75 -1.40 3.24 22.84
CA PRO A 75 -2.71 3.85 22.97
C PRO A 75 -3.67 3.38 21.87
N ASN A 76 -4.93 3.05 22.23
CA ASN A 76 -5.97 2.59 21.29
C ASN A 76 -6.15 3.55 20.08
N VAL A 77 -6.06 4.86 20.32
CA VAL A 77 -6.14 5.88 19.26
C VAL A 77 -5.15 5.62 18.11
N ARG A 78 -3.97 5.02 18.38
CA ARG A 78 -2.98 4.70 17.36
C ARG A 78 -3.47 3.62 16.40
N LEU A 79 -4.15 2.59 16.90
CA LEU A 79 -4.75 1.58 16.02
C LEU A 79 -5.90 2.18 15.20
N SER A 80 -6.73 3.03 15.80
CA SER A 80 -7.78 3.76 15.08
C SER A 80 -7.22 4.69 13.98
N GLU A 81 -6.14 5.41 14.26
CA GLU A 81 -5.46 6.28 13.28
C GLU A 81 -4.84 5.49 12.12
N ILE A 82 -4.24 4.32 12.42
CA ILE A 82 -3.66 3.42 11.42
C ILE A 82 -4.78 2.86 10.53
N GLU A 83 -5.86 2.33 11.11
CA GLU A 83 -6.97 1.73 10.36
C GLU A 83 -7.67 2.75 9.45
N ARG A 84 -7.75 4.01 9.89
CA ARG A 84 -8.35 5.12 9.10
C ARG A 84 -7.35 5.81 8.15
N GLU A 85 -6.09 5.36 8.09
CA GLU A 85 -5.03 5.99 7.28
C GLU A 85 -4.82 7.48 7.58
N VAL A 86 -5.06 7.89 8.83
CA VAL A 86 -4.90 9.28 9.30
C VAL A 86 -3.43 9.56 9.62
N CYS A 87 -2.79 8.67 10.36
CA CYS A 87 -1.38 8.80 10.74
C CYS A 87 -0.62 7.49 10.42
N PRO A 88 0.56 7.56 9.77
CA PRO A 88 1.40 6.42 9.44
C PRO A 88 1.77 5.48 10.59
N HIS A 89 2.25 6.05 11.71
CA HIS A 89 2.89 5.36 12.84
C HIS A 89 3.65 4.10 12.42
N GLU A 90 4.74 4.26 11.66
CA GLU A 90 5.42 3.17 10.94
C GLU A 90 5.73 1.96 11.83
N GLU A 91 6.33 2.19 13.00
CA GLU A 91 6.69 1.12 13.93
C GLU A 91 5.46 0.39 14.48
N ILE A 92 4.47 1.14 14.97
CA ILE A 92 3.22 0.57 15.52
C ILE A 92 2.48 -0.20 14.43
N ARG A 93 2.44 0.32 13.19
CA ARG A 93 1.80 -0.35 12.05
C ARG A 93 2.50 -1.65 11.71
N ARG A 94 3.83 -1.68 11.74
CA ARG A 94 4.63 -2.89 11.53
C ARG A 94 4.36 -3.93 12.62
N GLU A 95 4.33 -3.53 13.89
CA GLU A 95 4.00 -4.47 14.98
C GLU A 95 2.57 -4.99 14.88
N TYR A 96 1.63 -4.12 14.51
CA TYR A 96 0.24 -4.50 14.34
C TYR A 96 0.05 -5.52 13.22
N ASP A 97 0.67 -5.29 12.06
CA ASP A 97 0.67 -6.22 10.94
C ASP A 97 1.30 -7.58 11.32
N ARG A 98 2.47 -7.57 11.97
CA ARG A 98 3.13 -8.80 12.45
C ARG A 98 2.24 -9.58 13.41
N TYR A 99 1.61 -8.88 14.36
CA TYR A 99 0.73 -9.49 15.35
C TYR A 99 -0.48 -10.16 14.72
N LEU A 100 -1.17 -9.49 13.79
CA LEU A 100 -2.32 -10.05 13.10
C LEU A 100 -1.94 -11.25 12.23
N ASN A 101 -0.83 -11.17 11.50
CA ASN A 101 -0.33 -12.29 10.70
C ASN A 101 -0.01 -13.51 11.57
N ALA A 102 0.66 -13.32 12.70
CA ALA A 102 0.95 -14.40 13.65
C ALA A 102 -0.34 -15.06 14.18
N LYS A 103 -1.35 -14.26 14.54
CA LYS A 103 -2.66 -14.77 14.97
C LYS A 103 -3.40 -15.52 13.86
N MET A 104 -3.40 -15.01 12.63
CA MET A 104 -4.01 -15.69 11.48
C MET A 104 -3.32 -17.02 11.18
N SER A 105 -2.01 -17.12 11.34
CA SER A 105 -1.29 -18.38 11.19
C SER A 105 -1.65 -19.40 12.28
N SER A 106 -1.85 -18.97 13.53
CA SER A 106 -2.31 -19.87 14.60
C SER A 106 -3.75 -20.33 14.41
N ASP A 107 -4.63 -19.46 13.94
CA ASP A 107 -6.06 -19.74 13.70
C ASP A 107 -6.25 -20.81 12.61
N LYS A 108 -5.53 -20.68 11.48
CA LYS A 108 -5.56 -21.67 10.38
C LYS A 108 -5.04 -23.06 10.78
N GLY A 109 -4.19 -23.15 11.80
CA GLY A 109 -3.69 -24.42 12.33
C GLY A 109 -4.71 -25.19 13.15
N LEU A 110 -5.75 -24.53 13.67
CA LEU A 110 -6.83 -25.16 14.44
C LEU A 110 -7.92 -25.73 13.53
N ASP A 111 -8.17 -25.13 12.37
CA ASP A 111 -9.17 -25.61 11.39
C ASP A 111 -8.68 -26.79 10.52
N SER A 112 -7.43 -27.24 10.71
CA SER A 112 -6.80 -28.32 9.92
C SER A 112 -6.68 -29.67 10.68
N LEU A 113 -7.40 -29.83 11.80
CA LEU A 113 -7.52 -31.07 12.59
C LEU A 113 -8.99 -31.48 12.67
#